data_AF-A0A7K1SJY4-F1
#
_entry.id   AF-A0A7K1SJY4-F1
#
_cell.length_a   1.000
_cell.length_b   1.000
_cell.length_c   1.000
_cell.angle_alpha   90.00
_cell.angle_beta   90.00
_cell.angle_gamma   90.00
#
_symmetry.space_group_name_H-M   'P 1'
#
loop_
_entity.id
_entity.type
_entity.pdbx_description
1 polymer ?
#
loop_
_entity_poly.entity_id
_entity_poly.type
_entity_poly.pdbx_seq_one_letter_code
_entity_poly.pdbx_strand_id
1 'polypeptide(L)'
;MSSPKNVQLLKEYIKTFIATEVVFPGIPPRQWGVAFSPSELNEVYTGLKFVIRKAHPLQDSAMIAAFEQIEASKSLDLHWFLYDYWREVVVIFEFYPNLGEHYPTSYHPRQPYQGWSWQQPA
;
A
#
# COMPACT_ATOMS: atom_id res chain seq x y z
N MET A 1 15.42 9.97 6.54
CA MET A 1 15.20 9.05 5.42
C MET A 1 13.70 8.86 5.32
N SER A 2 13.07 9.34 4.24
CA SER A 2 11.61 9.38 4.13
C SER A 2 11.09 7.98 3.82
N SER A 3 10.18 7.47 4.66
CA SER A 3 9.28 6.40 4.24
C SER A 3 8.63 6.81 2.90
N PRO A 4 8.49 5.91 1.92
CA PRO A 4 7.85 6.16 0.66
C PRO A 4 6.42 6.54 1.00
N LYS A 5 5.94 7.51 0.25
CA LYS A 5 4.67 8.20 0.42
C LYS A 5 3.52 7.23 0.74
N ASN A 6 3.54 6.05 0.14
CA ASN A 6 2.54 4.99 0.17
C ASN A 6 2.42 4.33 1.54
N VAL A 7 3.56 3.95 2.14
CA VAL A 7 3.62 3.36 3.48
C VAL A 7 3.28 4.40 4.55
N GLN A 8 3.74 5.64 4.36
CA GLN A 8 3.43 6.72 5.28
C GLN A 8 1.93 7.05 5.27
N LEU A 9 1.32 7.15 4.07
CA LEU A 9 -0.11 7.39 3.91
C LEU A 9 -0.95 6.24 4.49
N LEU A 10 -0.53 4.98 4.33
CA LEU A 10 -1.23 3.85 4.95
C LEU A 10 -1.24 3.94 6.48
N LYS A 11 -0.09 4.24 7.09
CA LYS A 11 0.00 4.42 8.54
C LYS A 11 -0.84 5.61 9.02
N GLU A 12 -0.82 6.73 8.28
CA GLU A 12 -1.67 7.89 8.55
C GLU A 12 -3.16 7.55 8.44
N TYR A 13 -3.57 6.80 7.40
CA TYR A 13 -4.95 6.37 7.20
C TYR A 13 -5.46 5.51 8.36
N ILE A 14 -4.71 4.47 8.73
CA ILE A 14 -5.04 3.59 9.87
C ILE A 14 -5.16 4.41 11.15
N LYS A 15 -4.23 5.33 11.40
CA LYS A 15 -4.26 6.17 12.61
C LYS A 15 -5.39 7.19 12.62
N THR A 16 -5.81 7.66 11.44
CA THR A 16 -6.88 8.66 11.32
C THR A 16 -8.25 8.03 11.57
N PHE A 17 -8.47 6.82 11.05
CA PHE A 17 -9.83 6.25 11.01
C PHE A 17 -10.05 4.98 11.81
N ILE A 18 -9.00 4.23 12.11
CA ILE A 18 -9.13 2.85 12.63
C ILE A 18 -8.58 2.76 14.06
N ALA A 19 -7.30 3.06 14.24
CA ALA A 19 -6.61 2.86 15.51
C ALA A 19 -6.61 4.14 16.35
N THR A 20 -7.33 4.13 17.46
CA THR A 20 -7.32 5.19 18.49
C THR A 20 -6.12 5.08 19.44
N GLU A 21 -5.45 3.92 19.46
CA GLU A 21 -4.27 3.63 20.28
C GLU A 21 -2.96 4.14 19.63
N VAL A 22 -1.88 4.23 20.41
CA VAL A 22 -0.55 4.65 19.92
C VAL A 22 0.12 3.50 19.17
N VAL A 23 -0.36 3.21 17.96
CA VAL A 23 0.12 2.11 17.12
C VAL A 23 1.29 2.49 16.21
N PHE A 24 1.43 3.78 15.90
CA PHE A 24 2.55 4.32 15.13
C PHE A 24 3.12 5.56 15.85
N PRO A 25 4.25 5.42 16.58
CA PRO A 25 4.88 6.56 17.22
C PRO A 25 5.39 7.55 16.16
N GLY A 26 5.16 8.84 16.39
CA GLY A 26 5.62 9.91 15.48
C GLY A 26 4.78 10.15 14.21
N ILE A 27 3.75 9.35 13.95
CA ILE A 27 2.79 9.63 12.87
C ILE A 27 1.57 10.29 13.49
N PRO A 28 1.20 11.54 13.19
CA PRO A 28 -0.04 12.12 13.71
C PRO A 28 -1.26 11.61 12.91
N PRO A 29 -2.46 11.54 13.50
CA PRO A 29 -3.68 11.40 12.71
C PRO A 29 -3.86 12.63 11.81
N ARG A 30 -4.55 12.46 10.68
CA ARG A 30 -4.87 13.55 9.77
C ARG A 30 -5.77 14.56 10.47
N GLN A 31 -5.62 15.83 10.10
CA GLN A 31 -6.44 16.91 10.64
C GLN A 31 -7.92 16.72 10.26
N TRP A 32 -8.80 17.02 11.22
CA TRP A 32 -10.24 16.95 11.00
C TRP A 32 -10.67 17.85 9.82
N GLY A 33 -11.57 17.35 8.98
CA GLY A 33 -12.07 18.07 7.79
C GLY A 33 -11.15 17.99 6.56
N VAL A 34 -9.98 17.36 6.64
CA VAL A 34 -9.11 17.11 5.49
C VAL A 34 -9.31 15.66 5.02
N ALA A 35 -10.06 15.48 3.94
CA ALA A 35 -10.29 14.16 3.36
C ALA A 35 -9.04 13.63 2.64
N PHE A 36 -8.92 12.30 2.55
CA PHE A 36 -7.97 11.68 1.63
C PHE A 36 -8.46 11.84 0.20
N SER A 37 -7.61 12.41 -0.65
CA SER A 37 -7.87 12.50 -2.08
C SER A 37 -7.86 11.11 -2.75
N PRO A 38 -8.49 10.94 -3.91
CA PRO A 38 -8.49 9.66 -4.62
C PRO A 38 -7.09 9.12 -4.94
N SER A 39 -6.14 10.00 -5.24
CA SER A 39 -4.75 9.61 -5.49
C SER A 39 -4.06 9.11 -4.22
N GLU A 40 -4.30 9.74 -3.07
CA GLU A 40 -3.81 9.26 -1.78
C GLU A 40 -4.42 7.92 -1.40
N LEU A 41 -5.72 7.71 -1.64
CA LEU A 41 -6.36 6.41 -1.41
C LEU A 41 -5.72 5.29 -2.26
N ASN A 42 -5.34 5.62 -3.51
CA ASN A 42 -4.58 4.69 -4.35
C ASN A 42 -3.17 4.39 -3.78
N GLU A 43 -2.50 5.39 -3.21
CA GLU A 43 -1.22 5.19 -2.52
C GLU A 43 -1.38 4.35 -1.24
N VAL A 44 -2.46 4.56 -0.47
CA VAL A 44 -2.78 3.73 0.71
C VAL A 44 -2.99 2.28 0.28
N TYR A 45 -3.78 2.04 -0.78
CA TYR A 45 -3.99 0.71 -1.34
C TYR A 45 -2.68 0.07 -1.82
N THR A 46 -1.82 0.84 -2.50
CA THR A 46 -0.50 0.39 -2.96
C THR A 46 0.40 0.03 -1.78
N GLY A 47 0.40 0.84 -0.73
CA GLY A 47 1.10 0.55 0.52
C GLY A 47 0.59 -0.75 1.16
N LEU A 48 -0.72 -0.96 1.20
CA LEU A 48 -1.32 -2.15 1.78
C LEU A 48 -0.92 -3.40 1.01
N LYS A 49 -1.01 -3.36 -0.32
CA LYS A 49 -0.57 -4.46 -1.18
C LYS A 49 0.88 -4.86 -0.92
N PHE A 50 1.74 -3.88 -0.65
CA PHE A 50 3.13 -4.15 -0.31
C PHE A 50 3.29 -4.82 1.06
N VAL A 51 2.52 -4.39 2.06
CA VAL A 51 2.52 -5.01 3.40
C VAL A 51 2.01 -6.45 3.34
N ILE A 52 0.89 -6.70 2.66
CA ILE A 52 0.31 -8.05 2.55
C ILE A 52 1.28 -9.03 1.87
N ARG A 53 2.11 -8.57 0.92
CA ARG A 53 3.17 -9.41 0.30
C ARG A 53 4.26 -9.87 1.28
N LYS A 54 4.31 -9.29 2.47
CA LYS A 54 5.26 -9.63 3.54
C LYS A 54 4.61 -10.43 4.67
N ALA A 55 3.29 -10.61 4.60
CA ALA A 55 2.53 -11.43 5.54
C ALA A 55 2.98 -12.90 5.46
N HIS A 56 2.95 -13.58 6.60
CA HIS A 56 3.31 -14.98 6.68
C HIS A 56 2.11 -15.84 6.23
N PRO A 57 2.26 -16.68 5.18
CA PRO A 57 1.11 -17.32 4.51
C PRO A 57 0.29 -18.25 5.40
N LEU A 58 0.88 -18.82 6.46
CA LEU A 58 0.17 -19.70 7.39
C LEU A 58 -0.43 -18.95 8.59
N GLN A 59 0.16 -17.81 8.99
CA GLN A 59 -0.29 -17.07 10.18
C GLN A 59 -1.34 -16.03 9.79
N ASP A 60 -1.15 -15.40 8.64
CA ASP A 60 -1.97 -14.30 8.15
C ASP A 60 -2.93 -14.75 7.03
N SER A 61 -3.22 -16.05 6.95
CA SER A 61 -3.97 -16.65 5.84
C SER A 61 -5.36 -16.03 5.64
N ALA A 62 -6.06 -15.69 6.73
CA ALA A 62 -7.36 -15.01 6.69
C ALA A 62 -7.25 -13.60 6.12
N MET A 63 -6.27 -12.81 6.57
CA MET A 63 -6.02 -11.46 6.07
C MET A 63 -5.63 -11.48 4.59
N ILE A 64 -4.76 -12.41 4.17
CA ILE A 64 -4.36 -12.58 2.77
C ILE A 64 -5.58 -12.93 1.92
N ALA A 65 -6.37 -13.92 2.31
CA ALA A 65 -7.55 -14.35 1.56
C ALA A 65 -8.61 -13.24 1.45
N ALA A 66 -8.80 -12.45 2.51
CA ALA A 66 -9.69 -11.30 2.48
C ALA A 66 -9.19 -10.21 1.51
N PHE A 67 -7.87 -9.96 1.48
CA PHE A 67 -7.29 -9.00 0.55
C PHE A 67 -7.41 -9.45 -0.91
N GLU A 68 -7.21 -10.74 -1.19
CA GLU A 68 -7.36 -11.32 -2.53
C GLU A 68 -8.79 -11.16 -3.06
N GLN A 69 -9.82 -11.29 -2.21
CA GLN A 69 -11.22 -11.05 -2.60
C GLN A 69 -11.48 -9.59 -2.98
N ILE A 70 -10.83 -8.65 -2.31
CA ILE A 70 -10.90 -7.22 -2.63
C ILE A 70 -10.25 -6.95 -3.99
N GLU A 71 -9.06 -7.53 -4.24
CA GLU A 71 -8.40 -7.43 -5.56
C GLU A 71 -9.27 -8.02 -6.68
N ALA A 72 -9.91 -9.16 -6.45
CA ALA A 72 -10.75 -9.84 -7.43
C ALA A 72 -12.05 -9.08 -7.74
N SER A 73 -12.69 -8.51 -6.72
CA SER A 73 -13.93 -7.75 -6.86
C SER A 73 -13.72 -6.35 -7.45
N LYS A 74 -12.46 -5.89 -7.55
CA LYS A 74 -12.10 -4.50 -7.90
C LYS A 74 -12.79 -3.47 -7.02
N SER A 75 -13.24 -3.88 -5.83
CA SER A 75 -13.83 -3.00 -4.85
C SER A 75 -12.70 -2.29 -4.10
N LEU A 76 -12.83 -0.98 -3.88
CA LEU A 76 -11.93 -0.23 -3.00
C LEU A 76 -12.44 -0.25 -1.56
N ASP A 77 -12.92 -1.41 -1.09
CA ASP A 77 -13.41 -1.56 0.28
C ASP A 77 -12.27 -1.75 1.30
N LEU A 78 -11.30 -0.87 1.14
CA LEU A 78 -10.08 -0.78 1.92
C LEU A 78 -10.39 -0.45 3.37
N HIS A 79 -11.46 0.32 3.62
CA HIS A 79 -11.80 0.78 4.96
C HIS A 79 -12.22 -0.38 5.86
N TRP A 80 -13.18 -1.21 5.41
CA TRP A 80 -13.64 -2.35 6.20
C TRP A 80 -12.55 -3.40 6.35
N PHE A 81 -11.75 -3.64 5.31
CA PHE A 81 -10.59 -4.51 5.42
C PHE A 81 -9.62 -4.05 6.51
N LEU A 82 -9.25 -2.76 6.51
CA LEU A 82 -8.33 -2.24 7.52
C LEU A 82 -8.98 -2.22 8.90
N TYR A 83 -10.28 -1.99 9.00
CA TYR A 83 -10.98 -2.08 10.27
C TYR A 83 -10.86 -3.48 10.89
N ASP A 84 -10.97 -4.53 10.08
CA ASP A 84 -10.89 -5.91 10.55
C ASP A 84 -9.45 -6.38 10.83
N TYR A 85 -8.47 -5.97 10.00
CA TYR A 85 -7.11 -6.54 10.00
C TYR A 85 -5.99 -5.54 10.32
N TRP A 86 -6.28 -4.37 10.90
CA TRP A 86 -5.23 -3.37 11.16
C TRP A 86 -4.14 -3.87 12.11
N ARG A 87 -4.45 -4.78 13.03
CA ARG A 87 -3.49 -5.30 14.02
C ARG A 87 -2.42 -6.14 13.36
N GLU A 88 -2.81 -7.03 12.48
CA GLU A 88 -1.95 -7.87 11.65
C GLU A 88 -1.06 -7.00 10.76
N VAL A 89 -1.65 -5.97 10.15
CA VAL A 89 -0.91 -4.96 9.36
C VAL A 89 0.13 -4.22 10.23
N VAL A 90 -0.22 -3.81 11.45
CA VAL A 90 0.71 -3.19 12.41
C VAL A 90 1.84 -4.13 12.79
N VAL A 91 1.54 -5.39 13.11
CA VAL A 91 2.54 -6.40 13.45
C VAL A 91 3.55 -6.60 12.31
N ILE A 92 3.09 -6.63 11.05
CA ILE A 92 4.00 -6.72 9.90
C ILE A 92 4.88 -5.46 9.80
N PHE A 93 4.37 -4.27 10.12
CA PHE A 93 5.20 -3.06 10.20
C PHE A 93 6.27 -3.14 11.28
N GLU A 94 6.01 -3.79 12.41
CA GLU A 94 6.99 -3.98 13.48
C GLU A 94 8.10 -4.94 13.07
N PHE A 95 7.77 -6.02 12.36
CA PHE A 95 8.77 -6.95 11.82
C PHE A 95 9.61 -6.36 10.69
N TYR A 96 9.06 -5.40 9.95
CA TYR A 96 9.73 -4.77 8.82
C TYR A 96 9.68 -3.23 8.90
N PRO A 97 10.46 -2.61 9.82
CA PRO A 97 10.42 -1.16 10.03
C PRO A 97 10.82 -0.36 8.77
N ASN A 98 11.64 -0.96 7.89
CA ASN A 98 12.14 -0.35 6.66
C ASN A 98 11.33 -0.73 5.41
N LEU A 99 10.07 -1.20 5.54
CA LEU A 99 9.19 -1.47 4.38
C LEU A 99 9.09 -0.30 3.40
N GLY A 100 9.40 0.88 3.90
CA GLY A 100 9.49 2.04 3.07
C GLY A 100 10.68 2.13 2.12
N GLU A 101 11.86 1.70 2.55
CA GLU A 101 13.10 2.16 1.95
C GLU A 101 13.44 1.43 0.63
N HIS A 102 12.66 0.40 0.27
CA HIS A 102 12.90 -0.47 -0.87
C HIS A 102 11.89 -0.32 -2.01
N TYR A 103 11.39 0.88 -2.27
CA TYR A 103 10.70 1.15 -3.52
C TYR A 103 11.75 1.24 -4.64
N PRO A 104 11.85 0.30 -5.61
CA PRO A 104 12.54 0.60 -6.84
C PRO A 104 11.72 1.66 -7.56
N THR A 105 12.23 2.89 -7.63
CA THR A 105 11.66 4.02 -8.38
C THR A 105 11.59 3.79 -9.89
N SER A 106 11.90 2.58 -10.37
CA SER A 106 11.93 2.22 -11.78
C SER A 106 10.71 1.38 -12.17
N TYR A 107 9.52 1.99 -12.18
CA TYR A 107 8.56 1.64 -13.22
C TYR A 107 9.08 2.27 -14.51
N HIS A 108 9.97 1.57 -15.21
CA HIS A 108 10.10 1.78 -16.65
C HIS A 108 8.88 1.11 -17.28
N PRO A 109 7.90 1.85 -17.85
CA PRO A 109 7.04 1.24 -18.85
C PRO A 109 8.00 0.62 -19.88
N ARG A 110 7.82 -0.67 -20.20
CA ARG A 110 8.60 -1.32 -21.25
C ARG A 110 8.62 -0.37 -22.44
N GLN A 111 9.80 0.15 -22.77
CA GLN A 111 9.95 0.86 -24.03
C GLN A 111 9.49 -0.11 -25.13
N PRO A 112 8.55 0.28 -26.00
CA PRO A 112 8.30 -0.53 -27.18
C PRO A 112 9.64 -0.63 -27.93
N TYR A 113 10.03 -1.86 -28.24
CA TYR A 113 11.24 -2.23 -28.97
C TYR A 113 11.59 -1.18 -30.05
N GLN A 114 12.63 -0.38 -29.84
CA GLN A 114 13.30 0.36 -30.91
C GLN A 114 14.17 -0.61 -31.68
N GLY A 115 13.56 -1.38 -32.57
CA GLY A 115 14.26 -2.46 -33.26
C GLY A 115 13.64 -2.86 -34.58
N TRP A 116 13.01 -1.95 -35.32
CA TRP A 116 12.65 -2.17 -36.72
C TRP A 116 12.77 -0.86 -37.51
N SER A 117 13.92 -0.66 -38.14
CA SER A 117 14.13 0.34 -39.17
C SER A 117 13.48 -0.14 -40.47
N TRP A 118 12.35 0.45 -40.88
CA TRP A 118 11.84 0.27 -42.22
C TRP A 118 12.67 1.11 -43.19
N GLN A 119 13.51 0.45 -43.99
CA GLN A 119 14.07 1.04 -45.20
C GLN A 119 12.93 1.19 -46.21
N GLN A 120 12.60 2.43 -46.58
CA GLN A 120 11.73 2.72 -47.72
C GLN A 120 12.54 2.52 -49.01
N PRO A 121 12.05 1.77 -50.02
CA PRO A 121 12.63 1.83 -51.34
C PRO A 121 12.20 3.12 -52.05
N ALA A 122 13.16 3.67 -52.81
CA ALA A 122 12.98 4.82 -53.70
C ALA A 122 12.09 4.50 -54.91
#